data_AF-B3RJM5-F1
#
_entry.id   AF-B3RJM5-F1
#
_cell.length_a   1.000
_cell.length_b   1.000
_cell.length_c   1.000
_cell.angle_alpha   90.00
_cell.angle_beta   90.00
_cell.angle_gamma   90.00
#
_symmetry.space_group_name_H-M   'P 1'
#
loop_
_entity.id
_entity.type
_entity.pdbx_description
1 polymer ?
#
loop_
_entity_poly.entity_id
_entity_poly.type
_entity_poly.pdbx_seq_one_letter_code
_entity_poly.pdbx_strand_id
1 'polypeptide(L)'
;ICYSNRLFDCLASYIMKRCKLDLWAKVLSNSNEWRQELIDQLFPVAITRQHNSDEITIIIRALIAANLHYEVIKIIGKLIKDNSIYAENETLQNLLILTAMKVRHQYLLDFITNLQHYDHIEIATVATRNRFYHEAFIVLKKLKSKAIAIQVLINNESSLAYAYQFAEYCQEPVVWSILGKAQLDSHLIKEAIDSYIKAKDVSAYKKIVSEAQKAGHFQHLQRYLRMAELNTFDALKEDLMY
;
A
#
# COMPACT_ATOMS: atom_id res chain seq x y z
N ILE A 1 7.80 -15.78 42.40
CA ILE A 1 9.16 -16.35 42.20
C ILE A 1 9.94 -15.54 41.16
N CYS A 2 9.50 -15.44 39.90
CA CYS A 2 10.22 -14.60 38.91
C CYS A 2 9.93 -13.09 39.08
N TYR A 3 8.68 -12.69 39.31
CA TYR A 3 8.30 -11.31 39.65
C TYR A 3 8.95 -10.81 40.96
N SER A 4 9.16 -11.72 41.92
CA SER A 4 9.74 -11.41 43.23
C SER A 4 11.27 -11.28 43.23
N ASN A 5 11.95 -11.73 42.16
CA ASN A 5 13.42 -11.78 42.08
C ASN A 5 14.01 -10.85 40.99
N ARG A 6 13.21 -9.97 40.38
CA ARG A 6 13.63 -9.10 39.25
C ARG A 6 14.26 -9.87 38.05
N LEU A 7 13.99 -11.17 37.93
CA LEU A 7 14.50 -12.02 36.84
C LEU A 7 13.60 -11.88 35.60
N PHE A 8 13.34 -10.64 35.20
CA PHE A 8 12.54 -10.30 34.03
C PHE A 8 13.20 -10.81 32.74
N ASP A 9 14.53 -10.89 32.69
CA ASP A 9 15.29 -11.44 31.56
C ASP A 9 15.02 -12.93 31.33
N CYS A 10 14.93 -13.71 32.42
CA CYS A 10 14.63 -15.14 32.36
C CYS A 10 13.15 -15.38 32.01
N LEU A 11 12.26 -14.53 32.52
CA LEU A 11 10.82 -14.58 32.23
C LEU A 11 10.56 -14.22 30.77
N ALA A 12 11.13 -13.12 30.28
CA ALA A 12 11.08 -12.69 28.88
C ALA A 12 11.69 -13.76 27.96
N SER A 13 12.84 -14.33 28.34
CA SER A 13 13.46 -15.46 27.63
C SER A 13 12.55 -16.68 27.56
N TYR A 14 11.86 -17.02 28.65
CA TYR A 14 11.00 -18.19 28.72
C TYR A 14 9.71 -18.00 27.91
N ILE A 15 9.12 -16.80 27.98
CA ILE A 15 7.92 -16.44 27.22
C ILE A 15 8.23 -16.41 25.72
N MET A 16 9.37 -15.84 25.32
CA MET A 16 9.83 -15.85 23.93
C MET A 16 10.07 -17.28 23.42
N LYS A 17 10.74 -18.14 24.20
CA LYS A 17 10.93 -19.56 23.81
C LYS A 17 9.64 -20.36 23.72
N ARG A 18 8.61 -20.00 24.49
CA ARG A 18 7.35 -20.74 24.54
C ARG A 18 6.37 -20.32 23.45
N CYS A 19 6.48 -19.12 22.87
CA CYS A 19 5.68 -18.62 21.73
C CYS A 19 4.15 -18.91 21.81
N LYS A 20 3.56 -19.04 23.01
CA LYS A 20 2.13 -19.33 23.18
C LYS A 20 1.35 -18.04 23.35
N LEU A 21 0.40 -17.79 22.45
CA LEU A 21 -0.49 -16.62 22.45
C LEU A 21 -1.24 -16.46 23.79
N ASP A 22 -1.66 -17.56 24.42
CA ASP A 22 -2.36 -17.54 25.72
C ASP A 22 -1.48 -17.03 26.87
N LEU A 23 -0.17 -17.31 26.82
CA LEU A 23 0.78 -16.83 27.82
C LEU A 23 1.04 -15.34 27.61
N TRP A 24 1.16 -14.90 26.36
CA TRP A 24 1.28 -13.48 26.04
C TRP A 24 0.04 -12.69 26.47
N ALA A 25 -1.17 -13.22 26.24
CA ALA A 25 -2.40 -12.56 26.68
C ALA A 25 -2.48 -12.39 28.21
N LYS A 26 -1.99 -13.37 28.98
CA LYS A 26 -1.93 -13.31 30.45
C LYS A 26 -0.83 -12.40 30.98
N VAL A 27 0.30 -12.29 30.29
CA VAL A 27 1.43 -11.46 30.72
C VAL A 27 1.23 -10.00 30.33
N LEU A 28 0.59 -9.75 29.19
CA LEU A 28 0.32 -8.41 28.65
C LEU A 28 -1.02 -7.83 29.14
N SER A 29 -1.73 -8.49 30.06
CA SER A 29 -2.99 -7.97 30.61
C SER A 29 -2.78 -6.68 31.41
N ASN A 30 -3.75 -5.75 31.30
CA ASN A 30 -3.74 -4.46 32.02
C ASN A 30 -3.73 -4.59 33.55
N SER A 31 -4.03 -5.77 34.09
CA SER A 31 -3.99 -6.10 35.51
C SER A 31 -2.59 -6.31 36.08
N ASN A 32 -1.55 -6.38 35.24
CA ASN A 32 -0.19 -6.68 35.67
C ASN A 32 0.61 -5.38 35.88
N GLU A 33 1.02 -5.14 37.13
CA GLU A 33 1.82 -3.96 37.52
C GLU A 33 3.21 -3.94 36.85
N TRP A 34 3.79 -5.11 36.56
CA TRP A 34 5.11 -5.23 35.93
C TRP A 34 5.08 -5.31 34.40
N ARG A 35 3.95 -4.97 33.77
CA ARG A 35 3.80 -5.06 32.31
C ARG A 35 4.85 -4.21 31.58
N GLN A 36 5.06 -2.97 32.00
CA GLN A 36 6.02 -2.07 31.35
C GLN A 36 7.46 -2.55 31.54
N GLU A 37 7.81 -3.00 32.75
CA GLU A 37 9.15 -3.51 33.06
C GLU A 37 9.49 -4.78 32.26
N LEU A 38 8.49 -5.64 32.02
CA LEU A 38 8.62 -6.81 31.13
C LEU A 38 8.79 -6.43 29.66
N ILE A 39 8.09 -5.39 29.19
CA ILE A 39 8.22 -4.89 27.81
C ILE A 39 9.60 -4.27 27.58
N ASP A 40 10.09 -3.50 28.56
CA ASP A 40 11.40 -2.86 28.50
C ASP A 40 12.53 -3.89 28.47
N GLN A 41 12.40 -4.99 29.21
CA GLN A 41 13.36 -6.11 29.17
C GLN A 41 13.16 -7.05 27.97
N LEU A 42 11.99 -6.99 27.31
CA LEU A 42 11.77 -7.72 26.06
C LEU A 42 12.68 -7.21 24.95
N PHE A 43 12.92 -5.90 24.92
CA PHE A 43 13.70 -5.22 23.89
C PHE A 43 15.15 -5.73 23.81
N PRO A 44 15.96 -5.71 24.89
CA PRO A 44 17.33 -6.22 24.84
C PRO A 44 17.38 -7.73 24.58
N VAL A 45 16.44 -8.53 25.11
CA VAL A 45 16.43 -10.00 24.92
C VAL A 45 16.01 -10.40 23.49
N ALA A 46 15.13 -9.63 22.84
CA ALA A 46 14.77 -9.83 21.44
C ALA A 46 15.92 -9.47 20.49
N ILE A 47 16.80 -8.53 20.88
CA ILE A 47 17.94 -8.09 20.06
C ILE A 47 19.18 -8.95 20.27
N THR A 48 19.46 -9.36 21.52
CA THR A 48 20.70 -10.10 21.87
C THR A 48 20.68 -11.57 21.49
N ARG A 49 19.51 -12.19 21.35
CA ARG A 49 19.40 -13.57 20.87
C ARG A 49 18.91 -13.55 19.44
N GLN A 50 19.70 -14.16 18.54
CA GLN A 50 19.32 -14.43 17.16
C GLN A 50 18.11 -15.38 17.15
N HIS A 51 16.91 -14.84 17.29
CA HIS A 51 15.67 -15.62 17.22
C HIS A 51 15.38 -15.97 15.76
N ASN A 52 14.68 -17.07 15.53
CA ASN A 52 14.21 -17.36 14.19
C ASN A 52 13.14 -16.33 13.79
N SER A 53 13.09 -15.97 12.50
CA SER A 53 12.13 -14.97 12.00
C SER A 53 10.68 -15.30 12.41
N ASP A 54 10.32 -16.58 12.40
CA ASP A 54 8.98 -17.04 12.76
C ASP A 54 8.63 -16.77 14.23
N GLU A 55 9.58 -16.95 15.15
CA GLU A 55 9.37 -16.67 16.57
C GLU A 55 9.10 -15.18 16.79
N ILE A 56 9.86 -14.31 16.12
CA ILE A 56 9.69 -12.86 16.17
C ILE A 56 8.30 -12.46 15.63
N THR A 57 7.83 -13.07 14.53
CA THR A 57 6.49 -12.76 13.99
C THR A 57 5.37 -13.14 14.95
N ILE A 58 5.47 -14.28 15.66
CA ILE A 58 4.47 -14.70 16.65
C ILE A 58 4.43 -13.72 17.83
N ILE A 59 5.60 -13.27 18.29
CA ILE A 59 5.73 -12.29 19.37
C ILE A 59 5.09 -10.96 18.95
N ILE A 60 5.42 -10.46 17.75
CA ILE A 60 4.86 -9.22 17.21
C ILE A 60 3.34 -9.31 17.12
N ARG A 61 2.79 -10.41 16.59
CA ARG A 61 1.34 -10.62 16.50
C ARG A 61 0.68 -10.60 17.89
N ALA A 62 1.32 -11.20 18.89
CA ALA A 62 0.84 -11.18 20.27
C ALA A 62 0.86 -9.76 20.86
N LEU A 63 1.90 -8.98 20.60
CA LEU A 63 2.02 -7.58 21.04
C LEU A 63 0.97 -6.68 20.35
N ILE A 64 0.73 -6.88 19.06
CA ILE A 64 -0.33 -6.20 18.30
C ILE A 64 -1.70 -6.52 18.90
N ALA A 65 -1.97 -7.78 19.25
CA ALA A 65 -3.23 -8.18 19.90
C ALA A 65 -3.42 -7.56 21.29
N ALA A 66 -2.31 -7.24 21.97
CA ALA A 66 -2.31 -6.55 23.26
C ALA A 66 -2.34 -5.01 23.15
N ASN A 67 -2.55 -4.46 21.94
CA ASN A 67 -2.55 -3.03 21.62
C ASN A 67 -1.21 -2.30 21.91
N LEU A 68 -0.09 -3.03 21.94
CA LEU A 68 1.26 -2.48 22.16
C LEU A 68 1.94 -2.12 20.84
N HIS A 69 1.30 -1.27 20.06
CA HIS A 69 1.74 -0.95 18.71
C HIS A 69 3.01 -0.08 18.68
N TYR A 70 3.23 0.76 19.69
CA TYR A 70 4.40 1.64 19.74
C TYR A 70 5.69 0.84 19.95
N GLU A 71 5.64 -0.12 20.86
CA GLU A 71 6.78 -0.97 21.20
C GLU A 71 7.11 -1.92 20.05
N VAL A 72 6.10 -2.41 19.33
CA VAL A 72 6.26 -3.18 18.09
C VAL A 72 7.04 -2.39 17.04
N ILE A 73 6.67 -1.13 16.76
CA ILE A 73 7.39 -0.29 15.79
C ILE A 73 8.85 -0.11 16.21
N LYS A 74 9.11 0.14 17.50
CA LYS A 74 10.47 0.33 18.02
C LYS A 74 11.31 -0.94 17.92
N ILE A 75 10.74 -2.11 18.24
CA ILE A 75 11.41 -3.42 18.16
C ILE A 75 11.73 -3.73 16.70
N ILE A 76 10.73 -3.73 15.82
CA ILE A 76 10.95 -4.09 14.41
C ILE A 76 11.88 -3.09 13.72
N GLY A 77 11.69 -1.78 13.98
CA GLY A 77 12.54 -0.74 13.40
C GLY A 77 14.01 -0.85 13.81
N LYS A 78 14.31 -1.35 15.02
CA LYS A 78 15.69 -1.62 15.43
C LYS A 78 16.21 -2.96 14.88
N LEU A 79 15.39 -4.00 14.87
CA LEU A 79 15.77 -5.31 14.31
C LEU A 79 16.13 -5.22 12.81
N ILE A 80 15.37 -4.45 12.03
CA ILE A 80 15.65 -4.22 10.59
C ILE A 80 16.94 -3.42 10.40
N LYS A 81 17.28 -2.49 11.31
CA LYS A 81 18.52 -1.72 11.24
C LYS A 81 19.75 -2.54 11.62
N ASP A 82 19.62 -3.39 12.63
CA ASP A 82 20.76 -4.11 13.22
C ASP A 82 21.10 -5.41 12.45
N ASN A 83 20.14 -6.03 11.75
CA ASN A 83 20.35 -7.30 11.04
C ASN A 83 19.74 -7.31 9.63
N SER A 84 20.58 -7.60 8.63
CA SER A 84 20.16 -7.70 7.22
C SER A 84 19.13 -8.81 6.95
N ILE A 85 19.19 -9.92 7.69
CA ILE A 85 18.27 -11.05 7.53
C ILE A 85 16.80 -10.64 7.80
N TYR A 86 16.57 -9.77 8.79
CA TYR A 86 15.23 -9.24 9.06
C TYR A 86 14.85 -8.12 8.10
N ALA A 87 15.83 -7.37 7.60
CA ALA A 87 15.60 -6.40 6.54
C ALA A 87 15.17 -7.08 5.23
N GLU A 88 15.54 -8.34 4.99
CA GLU A 88 15.08 -9.06 3.80
C GLU A 88 13.73 -9.75 3.97
N ASN A 89 13.19 -9.81 5.19
CA ASN A 89 11.97 -10.54 5.46
C ASN A 89 10.71 -9.72 5.17
N GLU A 90 9.94 -10.17 4.17
CA GLU A 90 8.71 -9.50 3.74
C GLU A 90 7.64 -9.42 4.83
N THR A 91 7.48 -10.49 5.61
CA THR A 91 6.44 -10.55 6.64
C THR A 91 6.67 -9.52 7.76
N LEU A 92 7.93 -9.30 8.15
CA LEU A 92 8.30 -8.33 9.17
C LEU A 92 8.13 -6.89 8.68
N GLN A 93 8.52 -6.62 7.43
CA GLN A 93 8.29 -5.31 6.81
C GLN A 93 6.79 -5.02 6.68
N ASN A 94 5.99 -5.99 6.24
CA ASN A 94 4.53 -5.87 6.14
C ASN A 94 3.93 -5.55 7.51
N LEU A 95 4.30 -6.29 8.55
CA LEU A 95 3.79 -6.06 9.91
C LEU A 95 4.20 -4.68 10.45
N LEU A 96 5.42 -4.21 10.18
CA LEU A 96 5.86 -2.87 10.56
C LEU A 96 4.99 -1.79 9.90
N ILE A 97 4.80 -1.87 8.58
CA ILE A 97 4.02 -0.89 7.82
C ILE A 97 2.55 -0.92 8.26
N LEU A 98 1.95 -2.10 8.39
CA LEU A 98 0.56 -2.27 8.84
C LEU A 98 0.34 -1.74 10.27
N THR A 99 1.33 -1.90 11.16
CA THR A 99 1.27 -1.38 12.53
C THR A 99 1.46 0.14 12.55
N ALA A 100 2.38 0.66 11.73
CA ALA A 100 2.58 2.10 11.57
C ALA A 100 1.33 2.79 11.02
N MET A 101 0.62 2.17 10.07
CA MET A 101 -0.66 2.65 9.54
C MET A 101 -1.78 2.77 10.59
N LYS A 102 -1.70 2.05 11.72
CA LYS A 102 -2.73 2.14 12.76
C LYS A 102 -2.45 3.22 13.79
N VAL A 103 -1.18 3.54 14.05
CA VAL A 103 -0.79 4.32 15.25
C VAL A 103 0.06 5.54 14.92
N ARG A 104 0.95 5.47 13.93
CA ARG A 104 1.91 6.54 13.63
C ARG A 104 2.04 6.82 12.14
N HIS A 105 1.06 7.56 11.62
CA HIS A 105 1.03 8.02 10.23
C HIS A 105 2.25 8.89 9.84
N GLN A 106 2.78 9.68 10.76
CA GLN A 106 3.91 10.60 10.48
C GLN A 106 5.18 9.89 9.99
N TYR A 107 5.43 8.66 10.46
CA TYR A 107 6.62 7.88 10.08
C TYR A 107 6.34 6.88 8.96
N LEU A 108 5.08 6.77 8.51
CA LEU A 108 4.67 5.80 7.50
C LEU A 108 5.39 6.05 6.16
N LEU A 109 5.58 7.32 5.79
CA LEU A 109 6.32 7.72 4.59
C LEU A 109 7.80 7.31 4.65
N ASP A 110 8.45 7.50 5.79
CA ASP A 110 9.84 7.12 5.99
C ASP A 110 10.01 5.60 5.90
N PHE A 111 9.06 4.83 6.43
CA PHE A 111 9.09 3.37 6.31
C PHE A 111 8.85 2.93 4.86
N ILE A 112 7.85 3.47 4.19
CA ILE A 112 7.53 3.14 2.79
C ILE A 112 8.69 3.46 1.85
N THR A 113 9.42 4.55 2.09
CA THR A 113 10.55 4.97 1.25
C THR A 113 11.80 4.12 1.49
N ASN A 114 12.13 3.82 2.74
CA ASN A 114 13.34 3.08 3.10
C ASN A 114 13.22 1.57 2.91
N LEU A 115 12.02 1.00 3.09
CA LEU A 115 11.78 -0.43 2.92
C LEU A 115 11.57 -0.78 1.44
N GLN A 116 12.05 -1.95 1.01
CA GLN A 116 12.01 -2.40 -0.39
C GLN A 116 11.44 -3.80 -0.61
N HIS A 117 11.29 -4.62 0.44
CA HIS A 117 10.97 -6.05 0.31
C HIS A 117 9.65 -6.34 1.01
N TYR A 118 8.60 -5.57 0.73
CA TYR A 118 7.28 -5.76 1.31
C TYR A 118 6.24 -6.04 0.23
N ASP A 119 5.09 -6.59 0.61
CA ASP A 119 3.97 -6.78 -0.33
C ASP A 119 3.31 -5.43 -0.61
N HIS A 120 3.74 -4.84 -1.70
CA HIS A 120 3.29 -3.55 -2.15
C HIS A 120 1.80 -3.55 -2.54
N ILE A 121 1.23 -4.69 -2.99
CA ILE A 121 -0.19 -4.80 -3.37
C ILE A 121 -1.03 -4.84 -2.10
N GLU A 122 -0.71 -5.73 -1.17
CA GLU A 122 -1.43 -5.85 0.10
C GLU A 122 -1.42 -4.51 0.86
N ILE A 123 -0.24 -3.90 1.01
CA ILE A 123 -0.07 -2.61 1.69
C ILE A 123 -0.86 -1.50 1.00
N ALA A 124 -0.86 -1.44 -0.33
CA ALA A 124 -1.64 -0.45 -1.07
C ALA A 124 -3.16 -0.65 -0.86
N THR A 125 -3.65 -1.89 -0.84
CA THR A 125 -5.08 -2.17 -0.60
C THR A 125 -5.51 -1.78 0.81
N VAL A 126 -4.68 -2.06 1.82
CA VAL A 126 -4.96 -1.68 3.21
C VAL A 126 -4.89 -0.17 3.39
N ALA A 127 -3.89 0.50 2.79
CA ALA A 127 -3.78 1.96 2.78
C ALA A 127 -5.04 2.60 2.18
N THR A 128 -5.51 2.08 1.05
CA THR A 128 -6.73 2.56 0.37
C THR A 128 -7.97 2.41 1.25
N ARG A 129 -8.13 1.25 1.91
CA ARG A 129 -9.24 1.00 2.85
C ARG A 129 -9.21 1.97 4.03
N ASN A 130 -8.02 2.33 4.50
CA ASN A 130 -7.82 3.26 5.61
C ASN A 130 -7.79 4.75 5.18
N ARG A 131 -8.05 5.06 3.90
CA ARG A 131 -8.02 6.42 3.32
C ARG A 131 -6.63 7.09 3.28
N PHE A 132 -5.55 6.31 3.33
CA PHE A 132 -4.16 6.78 3.15
C PHE A 132 -3.75 6.75 1.68
N TYR A 133 -4.34 7.63 0.88
CA TYR A 133 -4.18 7.62 -0.58
C TYR A 133 -2.78 8.07 -1.05
N HIS A 134 -2.14 8.98 -0.33
CA HIS A 134 -0.80 9.49 -0.68
C HIS A 134 0.27 8.41 -0.46
N GLU A 135 0.18 7.68 0.64
CA GLU A 135 1.07 6.57 0.96
C GLU A 135 0.84 5.38 0.03
N ALA A 136 -0.43 5.05 -0.26
CA ALA A 136 -0.78 4.03 -1.26
C ALA A 136 -0.16 4.37 -2.62
N PHE A 137 -0.18 5.64 -3.02
CA PHE A 137 0.39 6.11 -4.28
C PHE A 137 1.91 5.89 -4.35
N ILE A 138 2.65 6.23 -3.30
CA ILE A 138 4.12 6.05 -3.29
C ILE A 138 4.49 4.57 -3.39
N VAL A 139 3.75 3.70 -2.70
CA VAL A 139 3.92 2.24 -2.78
C VAL A 139 3.64 1.75 -4.21
N LEU A 140 2.55 2.19 -4.81
CA LEU A 140 2.15 1.77 -6.16
C LEU A 140 3.10 2.31 -7.24
N LYS A 141 3.70 3.48 -7.04
CA LYS A 141 4.77 4.01 -7.89
C LYS A 141 6.00 3.09 -7.88
N LYS A 142 6.35 2.50 -6.73
CA LYS A 142 7.45 1.53 -6.63
C LYS A 142 7.14 0.20 -7.33
N LEU A 143 5.90 -0.26 -7.28
CA LEU A 143 5.45 -1.54 -7.84
C LEU A 143 5.54 -1.64 -9.36
N LYS A 144 5.66 -0.51 -10.08
CA LYS A 144 5.53 -0.42 -11.55
C LYS A 144 4.20 -0.95 -12.12
N SER A 145 3.29 -1.49 -11.32
CA SER A 145 1.92 -1.87 -11.70
C SER A 145 1.01 -0.64 -11.76
N LYS A 146 1.18 0.14 -12.83
CA LYS A 146 0.55 1.46 -13.02
C LYS A 146 -0.98 1.41 -13.12
N ALA A 147 -1.55 0.33 -13.65
CA ALA A 147 -3.01 0.20 -13.79
C ALA A 147 -3.77 0.22 -12.46
N ILE A 148 -3.26 -0.50 -11.44
CA ILE A 148 -3.84 -0.55 -10.10
C ILE A 148 -3.63 0.78 -9.38
N ALA A 149 -2.48 1.43 -9.62
CA ALA A 149 -2.13 2.73 -9.05
C ALA A 149 -3.16 3.82 -9.35
N ILE A 150 -3.60 3.90 -10.60
CA ILE A 150 -4.57 4.92 -11.04
C ILE A 150 -5.97 4.63 -10.54
N GLN A 151 -6.35 3.36 -10.46
CA GLN A 151 -7.65 2.98 -9.93
C GLN A 151 -7.79 3.37 -8.45
N VAL A 152 -6.72 3.23 -7.67
CA VAL A 152 -6.66 3.68 -6.27
C VAL A 152 -6.75 5.21 -6.16
N LEU A 153 -6.08 5.95 -7.05
CA LEU A 153 -6.18 7.42 -7.09
C LEU A 153 -7.59 7.89 -7.48
N ILE A 154 -8.18 7.27 -8.49
CA ILE A 154 -9.53 7.60 -8.99
C ILE A 154 -10.60 7.41 -7.93
N ASN A 155 -10.49 6.36 -7.11
CA ASN A 155 -11.43 6.11 -6.02
C ASN A 155 -11.38 7.19 -4.91
N ASN A 156 -10.39 8.08 -4.93
CA ASN A 156 -10.37 9.27 -4.10
C ASN A 156 -10.87 10.47 -4.92
N GLU A 157 -12.14 10.82 -4.73
CA GLU A 157 -12.89 11.83 -5.49
C GLU A 157 -12.20 13.21 -5.57
N SER A 158 -11.27 13.52 -4.65
CA SER A 158 -10.53 14.78 -4.63
C SER A 158 -9.21 14.79 -5.43
N SER A 159 -8.87 13.74 -6.20
CA SER A 159 -7.52 13.60 -6.77
C SER A 159 -7.41 13.35 -8.28
N LEU A 160 -8.43 13.69 -9.07
CA LEU A 160 -8.38 13.63 -10.54
C LEU A 160 -7.17 14.38 -11.14
N ALA A 161 -6.77 15.51 -10.54
CA ALA A 161 -5.58 16.26 -10.96
C ALA A 161 -4.27 15.49 -10.73
N TYR A 162 -4.15 14.77 -9.60
CA TYR A 162 -3.00 13.92 -9.31
C TYR A 162 -2.98 12.67 -10.21
N ALA A 163 -4.15 12.09 -10.49
CA ALA A 163 -4.29 11.00 -11.44
C ALA A 163 -3.85 11.41 -12.86
N TYR A 164 -4.15 12.65 -13.26
CA TYR A 164 -3.67 13.21 -14.53
C TYR A 164 -2.14 13.37 -14.56
N GLN A 165 -1.53 13.95 -13.52
CA GLN A 165 -0.06 14.07 -13.44
C GLN A 165 0.63 12.70 -13.49
N PHE A 166 0.06 11.70 -12.82
CA PHE A 166 0.60 10.35 -12.87
C PHE A 166 0.43 9.70 -14.24
N ALA A 167 -0.68 9.97 -14.94
CA ALA A 167 -0.87 9.49 -16.30
C ALA A 167 0.13 10.11 -17.28
N GLU A 168 0.46 11.39 -17.14
CA GLU A 168 1.52 12.05 -17.92
C GLU A 168 2.91 11.47 -17.63
N TYR A 169 3.20 11.09 -16.38
CA TYR A 169 4.46 10.43 -16.05
C TYR A 169 4.53 9.00 -16.60
N CYS A 170 3.43 8.25 -16.55
CA CYS A 170 3.43 6.84 -16.93
C CYS A 170 3.39 6.60 -18.45
N GLN A 171 2.74 7.50 -19.20
CA GLN A 171 2.57 7.46 -20.65
C GLN A 171 2.06 6.11 -21.21
N GLU A 172 1.31 5.36 -20.42
CA GLU A 172 0.76 4.07 -20.84
C GLU A 172 -0.70 4.22 -21.30
N PRO A 173 -1.12 3.52 -22.36
CA PRO A 173 -2.48 3.63 -22.89
C PRO A 173 -3.53 3.13 -21.87
N VAL A 174 -3.24 2.03 -21.17
CA VAL A 174 -4.13 1.42 -20.16
C VAL A 174 -4.46 2.42 -19.03
N VAL A 175 -3.45 3.19 -18.63
CA VAL A 175 -3.52 4.23 -17.60
C VAL A 175 -4.47 5.36 -18.01
N TRP A 176 -4.31 5.86 -19.23
CA TRP A 176 -5.16 6.91 -19.79
C TRP A 176 -6.61 6.46 -19.98
N SER A 177 -6.84 5.20 -20.36
CA SER A 177 -8.20 4.64 -20.50
C SER A 177 -8.94 4.53 -19.18
N ILE A 178 -8.26 4.20 -18.08
CA ILE A 178 -8.87 4.13 -16.74
C ILE A 178 -9.17 5.56 -16.24
N LEU A 179 -8.25 6.51 -16.45
CA LEU A 179 -8.47 7.93 -16.12
C LEU A 179 -9.66 8.52 -16.90
N GLY A 180 -9.73 8.26 -18.20
CA GLY A 180 -10.83 8.72 -19.06
C GLY A 180 -12.20 8.23 -18.58
N LYS A 181 -12.30 6.97 -18.14
CA LYS A 181 -13.55 6.43 -17.56
C LYS A 181 -14.00 7.22 -16.33
N ALA A 182 -13.07 7.47 -15.41
CA ALA A 182 -13.35 8.22 -14.19
C ALA A 182 -13.72 9.68 -14.45
N GLN A 183 -13.07 10.31 -15.43
CA GLN A 183 -13.38 11.68 -15.83
C GLN A 183 -14.79 11.80 -16.45
N LEU A 184 -15.22 10.80 -17.24
CA LEU A 184 -16.60 10.72 -17.74
C LEU A 184 -17.61 10.60 -16.58
N ASP A 185 -17.36 9.69 -15.64
CA ASP A 185 -18.23 9.51 -14.46
C ASP A 185 -18.32 10.79 -13.61
N SER A 186 -17.28 11.63 -13.63
CA SER A 186 -17.22 12.93 -12.94
C SER A 186 -17.72 14.12 -13.78
N HIS A 187 -18.33 13.86 -14.95
CA HIS A 187 -18.83 14.87 -15.91
C HIS A 187 -17.76 15.81 -16.53
N LEU A 188 -16.47 15.47 -16.44
CA LEU A 188 -15.36 16.19 -17.06
C LEU A 188 -15.13 15.68 -18.49
N ILE A 189 -16.09 15.95 -19.37
CA ILE A 189 -16.18 15.34 -20.70
C ILE A 189 -15.03 15.79 -21.62
N LYS A 190 -14.56 17.03 -21.49
CA LYS A 190 -13.47 17.55 -22.33
C LYS A 190 -12.15 16.84 -22.01
N GLU A 191 -11.82 16.78 -20.73
CA GLU A 191 -10.64 16.12 -20.21
C GLU A 191 -10.68 14.61 -20.47
N ALA A 192 -11.85 13.99 -20.31
CA ALA A 192 -12.05 12.57 -20.61
C ALA A 192 -11.73 12.25 -22.08
N ILE A 193 -12.26 13.04 -23.02
CA ILE A 193 -12.01 12.84 -24.45
C ILE A 193 -10.51 12.96 -24.76
N ASP A 194 -9.83 13.98 -24.23
CA ASP A 194 -8.40 14.17 -24.43
C ASP A 194 -7.58 13.00 -23.83
N SER A 195 -7.98 12.48 -22.67
CA SER A 195 -7.39 11.28 -22.06
C SER A 195 -7.58 10.04 -22.96
N TYR A 196 -8.76 9.83 -23.53
CA TYR A 196 -9.00 8.71 -24.47
C TYR A 196 -8.25 8.86 -25.79
N ILE A 197 -8.05 10.08 -26.29
CA ILE A 197 -7.21 10.34 -27.46
C ILE A 197 -5.78 9.91 -27.16
N LYS A 198 -5.24 10.29 -25.99
CA LYS A 198 -3.90 9.85 -25.54
C LYS A 198 -3.81 8.34 -25.35
N ALA A 199 -4.88 7.70 -24.90
CA ALA A 199 -4.95 6.25 -24.73
C ALA A 199 -5.01 5.47 -26.06
N LYS A 200 -5.39 6.13 -27.17
CA LYS A 200 -5.71 5.49 -28.45
C LYS A 200 -6.77 4.37 -28.34
N ASP A 201 -7.62 4.45 -27.33
CA ASP A 201 -8.49 3.35 -26.96
C ASP A 201 -9.92 3.62 -27.48
N VAL A 202 -10.36 2.79 -28.42
CA VAL A 202 -11.66 2.93 -29.12
C VAL A 202 -12.77 2.16 -28.41
N SER A 203 -12.43 1.36 -27.39
CA SER A 203 -13.34 0.45 -26.70
C SER A 203 -14.57 1.14 -26.06
N ALA A 204 -14.47 2.40 -25.66
CA ALA A 204 -15.52 3.15 -24.96
C ALA A 204 -16.33 4.13 -25.83
N TYR A 205 -16.20 4.10 -27.17
CA TYR A 205 -16.74 5.14 -28.06
C TYR A 205 -18.24 5.42 -27.87
N LYS A 206 -19.06 4.38 -27.61
CA LYS A 206 -20.53 4.53 -27.46
C LYS A 206 -20.91 5.45 -26.29
N LYS A 207 -20.21 5.31 -25.16
CA LYS A 207 -20.46 6.15 -23.96
C LYS A 207 -19.98 7.59 -24.19
N ILE A 208 -18.78 7.74 -24.77
CA ILE A 208 -18.19 9.05 -25.10
C ILE A 208 -19.10 9.84 -26.06
N VAL A 209 -19.63 9.20 -27.10
CA VAL A 209 -20.52 9.85 -28.08
C VAL A 209 -21.82 10.32 -27.41
N SER A 210 -22.44 9.48 -26.57
CA SER A 210 -23.68 9.85 -25.88
C SER A 210 -23.49 11.02 -24.93
N GLU A 211 -22.41 11.01 -24.14
CA GLU A 211 -22.12 12.09 -23.19
C GLU A 211 -21.67 13.38 -23.88
N ALA A 212 -20.85 13.28 -24.92
CA ALA A 212 -20.42 14.45 -25.71
C ALA A 212 -21.59 15.11 -26.45
N GLN A 213 -22.57 14.34 -26.92
CA GLN A 213 -23.80 14.86 -27.51
C GLN A 213 -24.66 15.59 -26.47
N LYS A 214 -24.80 15.02 -25.26
CA LYS A 214 -25.53 15.65 -24.15
C LYS A 214 -24.89 16.97 -23.71
N ALA A 215 -23.56 17.04 -23.69
CA ALA A 215 -22.83 18.25 -23.32
C ALA A 215 -22.59 19.25 -24.46
N GLY A 216 -22.93 18.90 -25.70
CA GLY A 216 -22.77 19.76 -26.88
C GLY A 216 -21.31 20.01 -27.30
N HIS A 217 -20.36 19.14 -26.90
CA HIS A 217 -18.93 19.30 -27.20
C HIS A 217 -18.52 18.57 -28.49
N PHE A 218 -19.05 19.01 -29.62
CA PHE A 218 -18.86 18.37 -30.93
C PHE A 218 -17.42 18.48 -31.49
N GLN A 219 -16.68 19.54 -31.15
CA GLN A 219 -15.31 19.72 -31.65
C GLN A 219 -14.33 18.69 -31.09
N HIS A 220 -14.41 18.38 -29.79
CA HIS A 220 -13.59 17.34 -29.16
C HIS A 220 -14.01 15.94 -29.65
N LEU A 221 -15.31 15.73 -29.86
CA LEU A 221 -15.82 14.48 -30.41
C LEU A 221 -15.30 14.20 -31.84
N GLN A 222 -15.28 15.21 -32.71
CA GLN A 222 -14.72 15.06 -34.08
C GLN A 222 -13.23 14.68 -34.06
N ARG A 223 -12.45 15.24 -33.13
CA ARG A 223 -11.03 14.86 -32.96
C ARG A 223 -10.88 13.41 -32.52
N TYR A 224 -11.71 12.96 -31.58
CA TYR A 224 -11.73 11.56 -31.13
C TYR A 224 -12.13 10.59 -32.25
N LEU A 225 -13.16 10.92 -33.03
CA LEU A 225 -13.62 10.08 -34.14
C LEU A 225 -12.56 9.96 -35.25
N ARG A 226 -11.88 11.06 -35.61
CA ARG A 226 -10.76 11.00 -36.56
C ARG A 226 -9.60 10.12 -36.07
N MET A 227 -9.30 10.16 -34.77
CA MET A 227 -8.31 9.26 -34.17
C MET A 227 -8.77 7.81 -34.29
N ALA A 228 -10.03 7.51 -33.94
CA ALA A 228 -10.59 6.17 -34.02
C ALA A 228 -10.57 5.61 -35.45
N GLU A 229 -10.92 6.42 -36.45
CA GLU A 229 -10.85 6.05 -37.87
C GLU A 229 -9.41 5.71 -38.30
N LEU A 230 -8.43 6.54 -37.94
CA LEU A 230 -7.02 6.29 -38.23
C LEU A 230 -6.52 5.00 -37.56
N ASN A 231 -6.89 4.77 -36.30
CA ASN A 231 -6.47 3.57 -35.57
C ASN A 231 -7.09 2.29 -36.16
N THR A 232 -8.36 2.32 -36.59
CA THR A 232 -8.98 1.18 -37.30
C THR A 232 -8.32 0.92 -38.64
N PHE A 233 -7.91 1.97 -39.34
CA PHE A 233 -7.23 1.86 -40.63
C PHE A 233 -5.81 1.30 -40.49
N ASP A 234 -5.08 1.71 -39.44
CA ASP A 234 -3.75 1.17 -39.14
C ASP A 234 -3.81 -0.30 -38.70
N ALA A 235 -4.78 -0.68 -37.87
CA ALA A 235 -5.01 -2.08 -37.49
C ALA A 235 -5.32 -2.97 -38.72
N LEU A 236 -6.17 -2.49 -39.63
CA LEU A 236 -6.47 -3.19 -40.88
C LEU A 236 -5.25 -3.30 -41.83
N LYS A 237 -4.33 -2.34 -41.78
CA LYS A 237 -3.09 -2.36 -42.57
C LYS A 237 -2.09 -3.39 -42.04
N GLU A 238 -1.96 -3.52 -40.73
CA GLU A 238 -1.10 -4.54 -40.11
C GLU A 238 -1.61 -5.95 -40.45
N ASP A 239 -2.92 -6.18 -40.41
CA ASP A 239 -3.54 -7.46 -40.79
C ASP A 239 -3.38 -7.82 -42.28
N LEU A 240 -3.22 -6.82 -43.17
CA LEU A 240 -2.98 -7.04 -44.60
C LEU A 240 -1.50 -7.25 -44.96
N MET A 241 -0.58 -7.00 -44.03
CA MET A 241 0.87 -7.13 -44.23
C MET A 241 1.43 -8.47 -43.73
N TYR A 242 0.59 -9.31 -43.11
CA TYR A 242 0.86 -10.72 -42.74
C TYR A 242 0.10 -11.69 -43.64
#